data_AF-A0A1C5LN91-F1
#
_entry.id   AF-A0A1C5LN91-F1
#
_cell.length_a   1.000
_cell.length_b   1.000
_cell.length_c   1.000
_cell.angle_alpha   90.00
_cell.angle_beta   90.00
_cell.angle_gamma   90.00
#
_symmetry.space_group_name_H-M   'P 1'
#
loop_
_entity.id
_entity.type
_entity.pdbx_description
1 polymer ?
#
loop_
_entity_poly.entity_id
_entity_poly.type
_entity_poly.pdbx_seq_one_letter_code
_entity_poly.pdbx_strand_id
1 'polypeptide(L)'
;MRTKRYTVVIAGLIPEIVTQNILVKIWGKAAQKVYASTGIYVNAWLSESYFLCGDKRGPDLDGLTANFIIIWNPVEVGSYEEFHEAFTQVVNGVRDILGNPYVWITIDNIEFYYFVKC
;
A
#
# COMPACT_ATOMS: atom_id res chain seq x y z
N MET A 1 15.08 13.38 7.07
CA MET A 1 14.54 12.78 8.30
C MET A 1 14.60 11.26 8.18
N ARG A 2 15.13 10.55 9.19
CA ARG A 2 15.15 9.08 9.17
C ARG A 2 13.74 8.56 9.40
N THR A 3 13.22 7.82 8.43
CA THR A 3 11.86 7.28 8.46
C THR A 3 11.81 5.89 7.82
N LYS A 4 10.61 5.34 7.65
CA LYS A 4 10.34 4.06 7.01
C LYS A 4 9.47 4.23 5.77
N ARG A 5 9.86 3.52 4.71
CA ARG A 5 9.08 3.36 3.49
C ARG A 5 8.56 1.94 3.43
N TYR A 6 7.26 1.81 3.21
CA TYR A 6 6.60 0.56 2.92
C TYR A 6 6.34 0.48 1.43
N THR A 7 6.59 -0.69 0.84
CA THR A 7 6.11 -1.01 -0.51
C THR A 7 5.21 -2.22 -0.40
N VAL A 8 3.92 -2.02 -0.64
CA VAL A 8 2.93 -3.10 -0.71
C VAL A 8 2.78 -3.45 -2.18
N VAL A 9 3.07 -4.69 -2.55
CA VAL A 9 2.87 -5.17 -3.91
C VAL A 9 1.70 -6.14 -3.94
N ILE A 10 0.79 -5.93 -4.87
CA ILE A 10 -0.37 -6.78 -5.13
C ILE A 10 -0.22 -7.39 -6.51
N ALA A 11 -0.18 -8.73 -6.58
CA ALA A 11 -0.09 -9.50 -7.82
C ALA A 11 -1.34 -10.34 -8.06
N GLY A 12 -1.45 -10.91 -9.27
CA GLY A 12 -2.63 -11.65 -9.70
C GLY A 12 -3.85 -10.76 -9.93
N LEU A 13 -3.61 -9.51 -10.33
CA LEU A 13 -4.68 -8.59 -10.70
C LEU A 13 -5.15 -8.89 -12.14
N ILE A 14 -6.46 -8.84 -12.36
CA ILE A 14 -7.07 -8.97 -13.70
C ILE A 14 -7.19 -7.54 -14.27
N PRO A 15 -6.30 -7.08 -15.17
CA PRO A 15 -6.21 -5.67 -15.55
C PRO A 15 -7.46 -5.14 -16.25
N GLU A 16 -8.22 -6.02 -16.93
CA GLU A 16 -9.49 -5.70 -17.58
C GLU A 16 -10.58 -5.31 -16.57
N ILE A 17 -10.43 -5.75 -15.31
CA ILE A 17 -11.40 -5.52 -14.23
C ILE A 17 -10.84 -4.50 -13.22
N VAL A 18 -9.57 -4.64 -12.84
CA VAL A 18 -8.94 -3.86 -11.76
C VAL A 18 -8.02 -2.81 -12.35
N THR A 19 -8.60 -1.64 -12.65
CA THR A 19 -7.86 -0.47 -13.15
C THR A 19 -7.20 0.33 -12.04
N GLN A 20 -6.22 1.18 -12.39
CA GLN A 20 -5.59 2.13 -11.44
C GLN A 20 -6.63 2.96 -10.67
N ASN A 21 -7.66 3.48 -11.36
CA ASN A 21 -8.72 4.26 -10.73
C ASN A 21 -9.50 3.46 -9.68
N ILE A 22 -9.69 2.16 -9.92
CA ILE A 22 -10.33 1.27 -8.95
C ILE A 22 -9.39 1.05 -7.76
N LEU A 23 -8.11 0.78 -8.00
CA LEU A 23 -7.10 0.60 -6.95
C LEU A 23 -6.98 1.81 -6.03
N VAL A 24 -6.94 3.03 -6.59
CA VAL A 24 -6.92 4.29 -5.80
C VAL A 24 -8.18 4.42 -4.94
N LYS A 25 -9.37 4.10 -5.49
CA LYS A 25 -10.63 4.14 -4.72
C LYS A 25 -10.66 3.09 -3.61
N ILE A 26 -10.13 1.90 -3.86
CA ILE A 26 -10.06 0.81 -2.87
C ILE A 26 -9.15 1.22 -1.72
N TRP A 27 -7.94 1.70 -2.02
CA TRP A 27 -7.03 2.21 -0.99
C TRP A 27 -7.66 3.35 -0.20
N GLY A 28 -8.25 4.33 -0.89
CA GLY A 28 -8.92 5.47 -0.27
C GLY A 28 -10.05 5.05 0.68
N LYS A 29 -10.87 4.06 0.30
CA LYS A 29 -11.94 3.53 1.15
C LYS A 29 -11.40 2.83 2.39
N ALA A 30 -10.36 2.00 2.26
CA ALA A 30 -9.72 1.33 3.39
C ALA A 30 -9.06 2.34 4.34
N ALA A 31 -8.32 3.31 3.80
CA ALA A 31 -7.67 4.38 4.57
C ALA A 31 -8.68 5.26 5.31
N GLN A 32 -9.80 5.64 4.67
CA GLN A 32 -10.87 6.40 5.33
C GLN A 32 -11.50 5.64 6.50
N LYS A 33 -11.70 4.33 6.35
CA LYS A 33 -12.26 3.50 7.44
C LYS A 33 -11.34 3.48 8.66
N VAL A 34 -10.03 3.29 8.45
CA VAL A 34 -9.04 3.29 9.53
C VAL A 34 -8.90 4.68 10.15
N TYR A 35 -8.89 5.73 9.34
CA TYR A 35 -8.85 7.12 9.81
C TYR A 35 -10.04 7.44 10.74
N ALA A 36 -11.24 6.98 10.41
CA ALA A 36 -12.43 7.23 11.22
C ALA A 36 -12.32 6.67 12.65
N SER A 37 -11.55 5.60 12.88
CA SER A 37 -11.35 5.00 14.20
C SER A 37 -10.05 5.40 14.88
N THR A 38 -9.03 5.84 14.14
CA THR A 38 -7.68 6.08 14.69
C THR A 38 -7.21 7.53 14.58
N GLY A 39 -7.83 8.35 13.73
CA GLY A 39 -7.31 9.66 13.35
C GLY A 39 -6.06 9.61 12.44
N ILE A 40 -5.60 8.42 12.02
CA ILE A 40 -4.40 8.25 11.19
C ILE A 40 -4.82 7.92 9.75
N TYR A 41 -4.44 8.79 8.81
CA TYR A 41 -4.69 8.58 7.38
C TYR A 41 -3.43 8.05 6.69
N VAL A 42 -3.46 6.80 6.24
CA VAL A 42 -2.33 6.18 5.55
C VAL A 42 -2.37 6.54 4.06
N ASN A 43 -1.64 7.58 3.68
CA ASN A 43 -1.47 7.96 2.29
C ASN A 43 -0.59 6.95 1.53
N ALA A 44 -0.71 6.93 0.20
CA ALA A 44 0.10 6.06 -0.65
C ALA A 44 0.26 6.65 -2.05
N TRP A 45 1.40 6.38 -2.68
CA TRP A 45 1.58 6.54 -4.12
C TRP A 45 1.38 5.21 -4.81
N LEU A 46 0.54 5.20 -5.85
CA LEU A 46 0.36 4.03 -6.70
C LEU A 46 1.37 4.08 -7.86
N SER A 47 2.13 3.00 -8.01
CA SER A 47 2.95 2.69 -9.18
C SER A 47 2.53 1.33 -9.73
N GLU A 48 2.70 1.14 -11.03
CA GLU A 48 2.60 -0.18 -11.65
C GLU A 48 3.98 -0.79 -11.85
N SER A 49 4.05 -2.11 -11.82
CA SER A 49 5.21 -2.87 -12.29
C SER A 49 4.78 -4.22 -12.86
N TYR A 50 5.75 -5.04 -13.27
CA TYR A 50 5.50 -6.40 -13.72
C TYR A 50 6.24 -7.39 -12.84
N PHE A 51 5.56 -8.48 -12.48
CA PHE A 51 6.13 -9.57 -11.72
C PHE A 51 6.29 -10.81 -12.60
N LEU A 52 7.47 -11.43 -12.50
CA LEU A 52 7.81 -12.69 -13.13
C LEU A 52 7.86 -13.76 -12.03
N CYS A 53 6.73 -14.42 -11.83
CA CYS A 53 6.47 -15.45 -10.84
C CYS A 53 7.05 -16.82 -11.26
N GLY A 54 6.94 -17.14 -12.55
CA GLY A 54 7.36 -18.43 -13.11
C GLY A 54 6.53 -19.63 -12.63
N ASP A 55 6.86 -20.81 -13.14
CA ASP A 55 5.98 -22.00 -13.11
C ASP A 55 5.64 -22.57 -11.71
N LYS A 56 6.39 -22.18 -10.66
CA LYS A 56 6.23 -22.77 -9.31
C LYS A 56 5.04 -22.25 -8.51
N ARG A 57 4.58 -21.03 -8.80
CA ARG A 57 3.55 -20.33 -8.02
C ARG A 57 2.25 -20.09 -8.79
N GLY A 58 2.16 -20.65 -10.00
CA GLY A 58 1.03 -20.56 -10.91
C GLY A 58 1.18 -19.40 -11.90
N PRO A 59 0.76 -19.58 -13.16
CA PRO A 59 0.86 -18.55 -14.20
C PRO A 59 0.00 -17.31 -13.91
N ASP A 60 -1.01 -17.45 -13.04
CA ASP A 60 -1.97 -16.39 -12.74
C ASP A 60 -1.36 -15.22 -11.94
N LEU A 61 -0.12 -15.37 -11.46
CA LEU A 61 0.61 -14.32 -10.75
C LEU A 61 1.60 -13.56 -11.63
N ASP A 62 1.87 -14.06 -12.85
CA ASP A 62 2.71 -13.36 -13.82
C ASP A 62 1.97 -12.12 -14.35
N GLY A 63 2.72 -11.04 -14.56
CA GLY A 63 2.21 -9.85 -15.22
C GLY A 63 2.06 -8.64 -14.29
N LEU A 64 1.02 -7.83 -14.54
CA LEU A 64 0.88 -6.51 -13.93
C LEU A 64 0.70 -6.61 -12.41
N THR A 65 1.44 -5.77 -11.68
CA THR A 65 1.28 -5.59 -10.24
C THR A 65 0.98 -4.15 -9.89
N ALA A 66 0.23 -3.97 -8.81
CA ALA A 66 0.01 -2.67 -8.18
C ALA A 66 0.95 -2.51 -6.99
N ASN A 67 1.74 -1.44 -7.00
CA ASN A 67 2.68 -1.10 -5.94
C ASN A 67 2.17 0.14 -5.22
N PHE A 68 1.74 -0.02 -3.97
CA PHE A 68 1.46 1.12 -3.10
C PHE A 68 2.71 1.43 -2.28
N ILE A 69 3.21 2.65 -2.43
CA ILE A 69 4.39 3.15 -1.72
C ILE A 69 3.90 4.12 -0.64
N ILE A 70 4.25 3.82 0.60
CA ILE A 70 3.83 4.57 1.78
C ILE A 70 5.08 5.03 2.50
N ILE A 71 5.09 6.28 2.96
CA ILE A 71 6.16 6.79 3.81
C ILE A 71 5.52 7.20 5.12
N TRP A 72 5.99 6.62 6.22
CA TRP A 72 5.62 7.12 7.54
C TRP A 72 6.19 8.53 7.71
N ASN A 73 5.36 9.48 8.10
CA ASN A 73 5.80 10.82 8.45
C ASN A 73 5.68 11.02 9.97
N PRO A 74 6.77 10.93 10.76
CA PRO A 74 6.72 11.16 12.20
C PRO A 74 6.29 12.58 12.62
N VAL A 75 6.23 13.54 11.69
CA VAL A 75 5.66 14.87 11.95
C VAL A 75 4.12 14.81 11.97
N GLU A 76 3.51 13.93 11.17
CA GLU A 76 2.06 13.74 11.12
C GLU A 76 1.59 12.72 12.17
N VAL A 77 2.35 11.63 12.35
CA VAL A 77 2.05 10.56 13.29
C VAL A 77 3.30 10.23 14.09
N GLY A 78 3.41 10.77 15.30
CA GLY A 78 4.64 10.68 16.10
C GLY A 78 5.04 9.25 16.49
N SER A 79 4.06 8.35 16.67
CA SER A 79 4.29 6.95 17.03
C SER A 79 4.45 6.07 15.79
N TYR A 80 5.58 5.37 15.70
CA TYR A 80 5.80 4.39 14.64
C TYR A 80 4.82 3.21 14.77
N GLU A 81 4.61 2.75 15.99
CA GLU A 81 3.79 1.60 16.32
C GLU A 81 2.33 1.83 15.92
N GLU A 82 1.79 3.01 16.26
CA GLU A 82 0.42 3.39 15.88
C GLU A 82 0.29 3.52 14.36
N PHE A 83 1.28 4.11 13.69
CA PHE A 83 1.28 4.18 12.23
C PHE A 83 1.36 2.78 11.60
N HIS A 84 2.21 1.90 12.12
CA HIS A 84 2.40 0.55 11.62
C HIS A 84 1.13 -0.30 11.78
N GLU A 85 0.43 -0.13 12.90
CA GLU A 85 -0.86 -0.75 13.13
C GLU A 85 -1.92 -0.24 12.15
N ALA A 86 -2.06 1.09 12.00
CA ALA A 86 -2.97 1.70 11.04
C ALA A 86 -2.69 1.24 9.60
N PHE A 87 -1.41 1.21 9.20
CA PHE A 87 -0.95 0.67 7.92
C PHE A 87 -1.41 -0.77 7.71
N THR A 88 -1.20 -1.64 8.71
CA THR A 88 -1.58 -3.06 8.63
C THR A 88 -3.10 -3.22 8.47
N GLN A 89 -3.88 -2.42 9.19
CA GLN A 89 -5.34 -2.39 9.05
C GLN A 89 -5.78 -1.94 7.66
N VAL A 90 -5.13 -0.93 7.06
CA VAL A 90 -5.41 -0.48 5.69
C VAL A 90 -5.10 -1.58 4.69
N VAL A 91 -3.93 -2.22 4.77
CA VAL A 91 -3.56 -3.32 3.85
C VAL A 91 -4.55 -4.48 3.95
N ASN A 92 -4.97 -4.86 5.15
CA ASN A 92 -5.98 -5.90 5.33
C ASN A 92 -7.33 -5.49 4.72
N GLY A 93 -7.77 -4.24 4.91
CA GLY A 93 -8.99 -3.73 4.29
C GLY A 93 -8.92 -3.72 2.75
N VAL A 94 -7.77 -3.38 2.17
CA VAL A 94 -7.54 -3.46 0.72
C VAL A 94 -7.62 -4.91 0.24
N ARG A 95 -6.97 -5.84 0.95
CA ARG A 95 -7.02 -7.27 0.64
C ARG A 95 -8.44 -7.81 0.67
N ASP A 96 -9.21 -7.49 1.70
CA ASP A 96 -10.60 -7.94 1.84
C ASP A 96 -11.46 -7.47 0.66
N ILE A 97 -11.32 -6.21 0.24
CA ILE A 97 -12.08 -5.64 -0.89
C ILE A 97 -11.69 -6.31 -2.21
N LEU A 98 -10.41 -6.67 -2.39
CA LEU A 98 -9.89 -7.30 -3.60
C LEU A 98 -10.07 -8.83 -3.64
N GLY A 99 -10.72 -9.44 -2.65
CA GLY A 99 -10.90 -10.89 -2.61
C GLY A 99 -9.64 -11.66 -2.19
N ASN A 100 -8.81 -11.04 -1.33
CA ASN A 100 -7.62 -11.58 -0.72
C ASN A 100 -6.52 -12.03 -1.72
N PRO A 101 -6.02 -11.11 -2.57
CA PRO A 101 -5.00 -11.41 -3.57
C PRO A 101 -3.64 -11.74 -2.95
N TYR A 102 -2.69 -12.16 -3.79
CA TYR A 102 -1.31 -12.35 -3.39
C TYR A 102 -0.65 -10.99 -3.10
N VAL A 103 -0.23 -10.79 -1.86
CA VAL A 103 0.37 -9.54 -1.39
C VAL A 103 1.67 -9.81 -0.66
N TRP A 104 2.69 -8.99 -0.93
CA TRP A 104 3.89 -8.91 -0.10
C TRP A 104 4.24 -7.48 0.21
N ILE A 105 5.00 -7.29 1.30
CA ILE A 105 5.37 -5.99 1.81
C ILE A 105 6.88 -5.96 2.04
N THR A 106 7.54 -4.91 1.57
CA THR A 106 8.90 -4.56 2.00
C THR A 106 8.88 -3.30 2.85
N ILE A 107 9.78 -3.22 3.84
CA ILE A 107 9.89 -2.08 4.74
C ILE A 107 11.37 -1.68 4.82
N ASP A 108 11.68 -0.49 4.33
CA ASP A 108 13.05 0.05 4.31
C ASP A 108 13.18 1.21 5.28
N ASN A 109 14.33 1.33 5.94
CA ASN A 109 14.71 2.59 6.58
C ASN A 109 15.28 3.52 5.51
N ILE A 110 14.76 4.74 5.41
CA ILE A 110 15.17 5.73 4.42
C ILE A 110 15.43 7.09 5.05
N GLU A 111 16.18 7.93 4.35
CA GLU A 111 16.19 9.36 4.59
C GLU A 111 15.19 10.02 3.64
N PHE A 112 14.19 10.70 4.21
CA PHE A 112 13.16 11.38 3.45
C PHE A 112 13.07 12.85 3.87
N TYR A 113 12.90 13.74 2.91
CA TYR A 113 12.75 15.18 3.13
C TYR A 113 11.41 15.62 2.54
N TYR A 114 10.62 16.32 3.35
CA TYR A 114 9.33 16.86 2.94
C TYR A 114 9.37 18.38 2.99
N PHE A 115 9.02 19.02 1.87
CA PHE A 115 8.94 20.47 1.76
C PHE A 115 7.47 20.85 1.64
N VAL A 116 6.90 21.41 2.70
CA VAL A 116 5.52 21.90 2.69
C VAL A 116 5.49 23.21 1.90
N LYS A 117 4.49 23.37 1.03
CA LYS A 117 4.26 24.65 0.36
C LYS A 117 3.79 25.67 1.41
N CYS A 118 4.59 26.70 1.66
CA CYS A 118 4.20 27.85 2.47
C CYS A 118 3.12 28.69 1.77
#